data_AF-A0A897N5I9-F1
#
_entry.id   AF-A0A897N5I9-F1
#
_cell.length_a   1.000
_cell.length_b   1.000
_cell.length_c   1.000
_cell.angle_alpha   90.00
_cell.angle_beta   90.00
_cell.angle_gamma   90.00
#
_symmetry.space_group_name_H-M   'P 1'
#
loop_
_entity.id
_entity.type
_entity.pdbx_description
1 polymer ?
#
loop_
_entity_poly.entity_id
_entity_poly.type
_entity_poly.pdbx_seq_one_letter_code
_entity_poly.pdbx_strand_id
1 'polypeptide(L)'
;MSSWSRCDRGQTEPIAALFAVVLVAIAITTYGGVLTELLPGQSDRAPTDATAERVWDELGGDGVYDAGTLSDPSGAIDHSVLPRGFSVSVDVTYRTGDGRKSDGRVVYTPDGNTDAYGSGEPPERADVLVRPIPVRIAPGVVESGRLSVAVWKR
;
A
#
# COMPACT_ATOMS: atom_id res chain seq x y z
N MET A 1 4.56 69.33 -32.92
CA MET A 1 4.94 68.84 -31.58
C MET A 1 4.67 67.35 -31.56
N SER A 2 5.72 66.59 -31.29
CA SER A 2 5.93 65.22 -31.77
C SER A 2 5.20 64.16 -30.95
N SER A 3 4.71 63.16 -31.69
CA SER A 3 4.02 61.92 -31.32
C SER A 3 4.07 61.45 -29.86
N TRP A 4 2.88 61.31 -29.29
CA TRP A 4 2.57 60.08 -28.56
C TRP A 4 2.41 58.94 -29.57
N SER A 5 3.17 57.86 -29.41
CA SER A 5 2.80 56.55 -29.94
C SER A 5 3.32 55.47 -28.99
N ARG A 6 2.42 54.53 -28.73
CA ARG A 6 2.27 53.68 -27.54
C ARG A 6 3.04 52.37 -27.66
N CYS A 7 3.45 51.86 -26.49
CA CYS A 7 3.49 50.45 -26.08
C CYS A 7 4.19 49.45 -27.00
N ASP A 8 5.51 49.30 -26.80
CA ASP A 8 6.22 48.05 -27.10
C ASP A 8 6.07 47.11 -25.90
N ARG A 9 4.93 46.45 -25.80
CA ARG A 9 4.66 45.41 -24.79
C ARG A 9 3.65 44.43 -25.37
N GLY A 10 4.06 43.19 -25.62
CA GLY A 10 3.10 42.10 -25.82
C GLY A 10 3.37 41.02 -26.88
N GLN A 11 4.60 40.82 -27.40
CA GLN A 11 4.87 39.68 -28.31
C GLN A 11 5.91 38.66 -27.83
N THR A 12 6.38 38.75 -26.59
CA THR A 12 7.14 37.66 -25.93
C THR A 12 6.28 36.73 -25.08
N GLU A 13 5.00 37.05 -24.87
CA GLU A 13 4.19 36.38 -23.84
C GLU A 13 3.73 34.94 -24.17
N PRO A 14 3.48 34.52 -25.43
CA PRO A 14 3.03 33.14 -25.68
C PRO A 14 4.18 32.12 -25.69
N ILE A 15 5.28 32.42 -26.38
CA ILE A 15 6.37 31.44 -26.60
C ILE A 15 7.15 31.22 -25.30
N ALA A 16 7.44 32.29 -24.55
CA ALA A 16 8.13 32.17 -23.27
C ALA A 16 7.30 31.39 -22.25
N ALA A 17 5.98 31.61 -22.22
CA ALA A 17 5.07 30.84 -21.38
C ALA A 17 5.07 29.34 -21.76
N LEU A 18 5.09 29.02 -23.06
CA LEU A 18 5.12 27.64 -23.54
C LEU A 18 6.42 26.94 -23.12
N PHE A 19 7.56 27.62 -23.26
CA PHE A 19 8.84 27.10 -22.75
C PHE A 19 8.82 26.89 -21.24
N ALA A 20 8.24 27.82 -20.47
CA ALA A 20 8.11 27.66 -19.03
C ALA A 20 7.27 26.42 -18.67
N VAL A 21 6.13 26.21 -19.34
CA VAL A 21 5.29 25.02 -19.13
C VAL A 21 6.03 23.73 -19.49
N VAL A 22 6.75 23.71 -20.61
CA VAL A 22 7.56 22.56 -21.02
C VAL A 22 8.65 22.26 -19.99
N LEU A 23 9.37 23.27 -19.52
CA LEU A 23 10.40 23.10 -18.49
C LEU A 23 9.80 22.62 -17.16
N VAL A 24 8.64 23.13 -16.77
CA VAL A 24 7.91 22.66 -15.58
C VAL A 24 7.47 21.21 -15.75
N ALA A 25 6.94 20.84 -16.92
CA ALA A 25 6.54 19.46 -17.20
C ALA A 25 7.75 18.51 -17.18
N ILE A 26 8.88 18.90 -17.78
CA ILE A 26 10.13 18.14 -17.74
C ILE A 26 10.61 18.02 -16.30
N ALA A 27 10.66 19.12 -15.55
CA ALA A 27 11.10 19.12 -14.16
C ALA A 27 10.23 18.20 -13.28
N ILE A 28 8.91 18.24 -13.43
CA ILE A 28 7.98 17.35 -12.72
C ILE A 28 8.21 15.89 -13.15
N THR A 29 8.42 15.62 -14.44
CA THR A 29 8.65 14.26 -14.96
C THR A 29 9.98 13.69 -14.44
N THR A 30 11.05 14.48 -14.50
CA THR A 30 12.38 14.10 -13.98
C THR A 30 12.33 13.92 -12.47
N TYR A 31 11.67 14.83 -11.75
CA TYR A 31 11.49 14.71 -10.31
C TYR A 31 10.71 13.45 -9.93
N GLY A 32 9.61 13.18 -10.64
CA GLY A 32 8.82 11.96 -10.46
C GLY A 32 9.65 10.70 -10.70
N GLY A 33 10.45 10.67 -11.78
CA GLY A 33 11.35 9.55 -12.08
C GLY A 33 12.39 9.31 -10.98
N VAL A 34 13.10 10.36 -10.53
CA VAL A 34 14.08 10.26 -9.43
C VAL A 34 13.40 9.83 -8.12
N LEU A 35 12.21 10.35 -7.84
CA LEU A 35 11.46 9.98 -6.64
C LEU A 35 11.03 8.50 -6.66
N THR A 36 10.64 7.99 -7.83
CA THR A 36 10.35 6.55 -8.04
C THR A 36 11.58 5.67 -7.79
N GLU A 37 12.78 6.12 -8.17
CA GLU A 37 14.01 5.35 -7.89
C GLU A 37 14.37 5.31 -6.41
N LEU A 38 14.05 6.38 -5.65
CA LEU A 38 14.28 6.45 -4.22
C LEU A 38 13.21 5.71 -3.39
N LEU A 39 12.01 5.54 -3.94
CA LEU A 39 10.90 4.80 -3.34
C LEU A 39 10.50 3.62 -4.26
N PRO A 40 11.38 2.61 -4.41
CA PRO A 40 11.05 1.41 -5.18
C PRO A 40 9.88 0.69 -4.50
N GLY A 41 8.69 0.78 -5.09
CA GLY A 41 7.46 0.12 -4.60
C GLY A 41 6.16 0.88 -4.84
N GLN A 42 6.17 2.21 -4.97
CA GLN A 42 4.92 3.00 -5.10
C GLN A 42 4.37 3.17 -6.52
N SER A 43 5.06 2.61 -7.53
CA SER A 43 4.78 2.92 -8.94
C SER A 43 3.74 2.00 -9.61
N ASP A 44 3.32 0.92 -8.95
CA ASP A 44 2.23 0.07 -9.43
C ASP A 44 0.94 0.40 -8.68
N ARG A 45 0.10 1.27 -9.25
CA ARG A 45 -1.28 1.40 -8.77
C ARG A 45 -2.01 0.05 -8.85
N ALA A 46 -2.42 -0.42 -7.67
CA ALA A 46 -3.72 -1.05 -7.36
C ALA A 46 -3.93 -2.59 -7.34
N PRO A 47 -2.94 -3.48 -7.22
CA PRO A 47 -3.21 -4.80 -6.67
C PRO A 47 -3.24 -4.79 -5.14
N THR A 48 -2.34 -4.04 -4.48
CA THR A 48 -2.12 -4.12 -3.03
C THR A 48 -3.29 -3.55 -2.23
N ASP A 49 -3.74 -2.33 -2.53
CA ASP A 49 -4.89 -1.72 -1.84
C ASP A 49 -6.17 -2.55 -2.00
N ALA A 50 -6.44 -3.02 -3.23
CA ALA A 50 -7.61 -3.83 -3.52
C ALA A 50 -7.52 -5.22 -2.86
N THR A 51 -6.31 -5.78 -2.73
CA THR A 51 -6.09 -7.06 -2.05
C THR A 51 -6.20 -6.90 -0.54
N ALA A 52 -5.65 -5.82 0.02
CA ALA A 52 -5.73 -5.56 1.45
C ALA A 52 -7.16 -5.26 1.91
N GLU A 53 -7.96 -4.56 1.10
CA GLU A 53 -9.38 -4.35 1.42
C GLU A 53 -10.15 -5.67 1.40
N ARG A 54 -9.90 -6.52 0.41
CA ARG A 54 -10.54 -7.84 0.35
C ARG A 54 -10.10 -8.78 1.47
N VAL A 55 -8.81 -8.80 1.81
CA VAL A 55 -8.26 -9.55 2.95
C VAL A 55 -8.87 -9.04 4.26
N TRP A 56 -9.08 -7.73 4.39
CA TRP A 56 -9.72 -7.15 5.55
C TRP A 56 -11.21 -7.51 5.65
N ASP A 57 -11.95 -7.46 4.54
CA ASP A 57 -13.37 -7.84 4.50
C ASP A 57 -13.58 -9.30 4.90
N GLU A 58 -12.65 -10.18 4.49
CA GLU A 58 -12.66 -11.60 4.85
C GLU A 58 -12.26 -11.84 6.32
N LEU A 59 -11.13 -11.27 6.77
CA LEU A 59 -10.61 -11.49 8.13
C LEU A 59 -11.42 -10.79 9.21
N GLY A 60 -12.05 -9.67 8.87
CA GLY A 60 -12.71 -8.78 9.80
C GLY A 60 -14.22 -8.80 9.62
N GLY A 61 -14.86 -9.93 9.31
CA GLY A 61 -16.25 -10.03 8.84
C GLY A 61 -17.34 -9.16 9.54
N ASP A 62 -17.14 -8.75 10.81
CA ASP A 62 -18.01 -7.81 11.55
C ASP A 62 -17.34 -6.43 11.85
N GLY A 63 -16.33 -6.06 11.08
CA GLY A 63 -15.45 -4.90 11.30
C GLY A 63 -14.42 -5.08 12.42
N VAL A 64 -14.29 -6.27 12.99
CA VAL A 64 -13.36 -6.58 14.10
C VAL A 64 -12.61 -7.88 13.81
N TYR A 65 -11.29 -7.87 13.98
CA TYR A 65 -10.45 -9.05 13.84
C TYR A 65 -10.40 -9.83 15.16
N ASP A 66 -10.70 -11.13 15.14
CA ASP A 66 -10.56 -11.99 16.33
C ASP A 66 -9.15 -12.58 16.42
N ALA A 67 -8.47 -12.34 17.55
CA ALA A 67 -7.14 -12.90 17.80
C ALA A 67 -7.20 -14.44 17.83
N GLY A 68 -6.21 -15.08 17.22
CA GLY A 68 -6.14 -16.52 17.03
C GLY A 68 -6.62 -16.98 15.65
N THR A 69 -7.24 -16.11 14.84
CA THR A 69 -7.72 -16.44 13.48
C THR A 69 -6.57 -16.93 12.59
N LEU A 70 -5.39 -16.30 12.67
CA LEU A 70 -4.21 -16.72 11.90
C LEU A 70 -3.54 -18.01 12.42
N SER A 71 -4.05 -18.62 13.49
CA SER A 71 -3.57 -19.92 13.98
C SER A 71 -3.99 -21.08 13.07
N ASP A 72 -5.08 -20.93 12.32
CA ASP A 72 -5.50 -21.83 11.23
C ASP A 72 -5.56 -21.05 9.90
N PRO A 73 -4.41 -20.84 9.24
CA PRO A 73 -4.33 -20.01 8.03
C PRO A 73 -5.11 -20.56 6.84
N SER A 74 -5.35 -21.88 6.83
CA SER A 74 -6.10 -22.58 5.78
C SER A 74 -7.57 -22.20 5.76
N GLY A 75 -8.12 -21.81 6.92
CA GLY A 75 -9.50 -21.36 7.07
C GLY A 75 -9.66 -19.85 7.21
N ALA A 76 -8.56 -19.10 7.35
CA ALA A 76 -8.59 -17.67 7.62
C ALA A 76 -8.89 -16.80 6.38
N ILE A 77 -8.45 -17.22 5.18
CA ILE A 77 -8.63 -16.45 3.94
C ILE A 77 -8.91 -17.42 2.79
N ASP A 78 -10.01 -17.20 2.06
CA ASP A 78 -10.29 -17.95 0.82
C ASP A 78 -9.32 -17.56 -0.30
N HIS A 79 -8.75 -18.56 -0.98
CA HIS A 79 -7.75 -18.35 -2.04
C HIS A 79 -8.30 -17.61 -3.26
N SER A 80 -9.63 -17.60 -3.45
CA SER A 80 -10.30 -16.85 -4.50
C SER A 80 -10.16 -15.32 -4.33
N VAL A 81 -9.89 -14.86 -3.11
CA VAL A 81 -9.74 -13.46 -2.75
C VAL A 81 -8.34 -12.93 -3.10
N LEU A 82 -7.37 -13.84 -3.19
CA LEU A 82 -5.97 -13.55 -3.46
C LEU A 82 -5.72 -13.31 -4.95
N PRO A 83 -4.91 -12.29 -5.31
CA PRO A 83 -4.54 -12.05 -6.70
C PRO A 83 -3.72 -13.23 -7.25
N ARG A 84 -4.16 -13.78 -8.39
CA ARG A 84 -3.46 -14.89 -9.05
C ARG A 84 -2.06 -14.46 -9.49
N GLY A 85 -1.07 -15.33 -9.25
CA GLY A 85 0.32 -15.09 -9.66
C GLY A 85 1.12 -14.19 -8.71
N PHE A 86 0.56 -13.80 -7.57
CA PHE A 86 1.23 -13.01 -6.54
C PHE A 86 1.32 -13.80 -5.23
N SER A 87 2.40 -13.57 -4.50
CA SER A 87 2.53 -13.96 -3.11
C SER A 87 1.98 -12.84 -2.22
N VAL A 88 1.24 -13.22 -1.19
CA VAL A 88 0.64 -12.30 -0.22
C VAL A 88 1.06 -12.71 1.19
N SER A 89 1.73 -11.83 1.93
CA SER A 89 1.96 -12.00 3.36
C SER A 89 0.97 -11.18 4.15
N VAL A 90 0.39 -11.80 5.17
CA VAL A 90 -0.51 -11.15 6.13
C VAL A 90 0.10 -11.30 7.51
N ASP A 91 0.28 -10.18 8.19
CA ASP A 91 0.75 -10.11 9.58
C ASP A 91 -0.20 -9.21 10.38
N VAL A 92 -0.67 -9.72 11.52
CA VAL A 92 -1.51 -8.94 12.43
C VAL A 92 -0.78 -8.76 13.75
N THR A 93 -0.65 -7.50 14.16
CA THR A 93 -0.04 -7.14 15.44
C THR A 93 -0.98 -6.29 16.26
N TYR A 94 -1.05 -6.55 17.56
CA TYR A 94 -1.88 -5.79 18.49
C TYR A 94 -1.09 -5.46 19.74
N ARG A 95 -1.58 -4.49 20.51
CA ARG A 95 -0.97 -4.09 21.77
C ARG A 95 -1.84 -4.58 22.91
N THR A 96 -1.22 -5.21 23.90
CA THR A 96 -1.82 -5.54 25.19
C THR A 96 -1.04 -4.82 26.30
N GLY A 97 -1.53 -4.88 27.54
CA GLY A 97 -0.83 -4.34 28.71
C GLY A 97 0.60 -4.88 28.86
N ASP A 98 0.84 -6.11 28.41
CA ASP A 98 2.15 -6.78 28.44
C ASP A 98 3.08 -6.41 27.27
N GLY A 99 2.68 -5.47 26.41
CA GLY A 99 3.45 -5.03 25.25
C GLY A 99 2.82 -5.38 23.90
N ARG A 100 3.63 -5.32 22.83
CA ARG A 100 3.16 -5.66 21.48
C ARG A 100 3.16 -7.18 21.30
N LYS A 101 2.05 -7.72 20.80
CA LYS A 101 1.89 -9.12 20.42
C LYS A 101 1.64 -9.21 18.91
N SER A 102 2.07 -10.32 18.30
CA SER A 102 1.70 -10.69 16.93
C SER A 102 0.80 -11.92 17.03
N ASP A 103 -0.27 -11.91 16.25
CA ASP A 103 -1.17 -13.06 16.12
C ASP A 103 -0.59 -14.15 15.22
N GLY A 104 0.50 -13.83 14.51
CA GLY A 104 1.14 -14.69 13.55
C GLY A 104 1.36 -13.98 12.22
N ARG A 105 2.21 -14.59 11.40
CA ARG A 105 2.44 -14.20 10.01
C ARG A 105 2.22 -15.39 9.11
N VAL A 106 1.41 -15.19 8.09
CA VAL A 106 1.08 -16.20 7.10
C VAL A 106 1.50 -15.69 5.73
N VAL A 107 2.10 -16.56 4.93
CA VAL A 107 2.42 -16.26 3.53
C VAL A 107 1.60 -17.18 2.63
N TYR A 108 0.78 -16.58 1.79
CA TYR A 108 0.05 -17.26 0.73
C TYR A 108 0.86 -17.20 -0.56
N THR A 109 1.13 -18.37 -1.13
CA THR A 109 1.87 -18.53 -2.38
C THR A 109 0.90 -18.54 -3.56
N PRO A 110 1.30 -18.09 -4.77
CA PRO A 110 0.49 -18.16 -5.99
C PRO A 110 -0.13 -19.53 -6.28
N ASP A 111 0.56 -20.59 -5.84
CA ASP A 111 0.16 -21.99 -6.03
C ASP A 111 -0.95 -22.41 -5.04
N GLY A 112 -1.44 -21.49 -4.20
CA GLY A 112 -2.45 -21.77 -3.18
C GLY A 112 -1.89 -22.54 -1.99
N ASN A 113 -0.58 -22.52 -1.75
CA ASN A 113 0.00 -23.09 -0.54
C ASN A 113 0.21 -22.00 0.52
N THR A 114 -0.09 -22.33 1.77
CA THR A 114 0.12 -21.45 2.93
C THR A 114 1.35 -21.86 3.70
N ASP A 115 2.35 -20.98 3.77
CA ASP A 115 3.44 -21.11 4.74
C ASP A 115 3.01 -20.41 6.03
N ALA A 116 2.33 -21.19 6.89
CA ALA A 116 1.77 -20.79 8.18
C ALA A 116 2.82 -20.34 9.21
N TYR A 117 4.08 -20.74 9.02
CA TYR A 117 5.18 -20.55 9.96
C TYR A 117 6.29 -19.68 9.35
N GLY A 118 5.97 -18.45 9.00
CA GLY A 118 6.91 -17.31 9.04
C GLY A 118 8.28 -17.47 8.35
N SER A 119 8.42 -18.27 7.30
CA SER A 119 9.70 -18.43 6.59
C SER A 119 9.87 -17.46 5.42
N GLY A 120 8.82 -16.78 4.99
CA GLY A 120 8.88 -15.75 3.94
C GLY A 120 8.80 -14.35 4.54
N GLU A 121 9.92 -13.79 4.99
CA GLU A 121 10.00 -12.33 5.11
C GLU A 121 9.70 -11.75 3.71
N PRO A 122 8.77 -10.79 3.58
CA PRO A 122 8.52 -10.17 2.30
C PRO A 122 9.84 -9.59 1.75
N PRO A 123 10.15 -9.79 0.45
CA PRO A 123 11.34 -9.20 -0.15
C PRO A 123 11.30 -7.67 -0.03
N GLU A 124 12.44 -7.00 -0.06
CA GLU A 124 12.51 -5.52 0.03
C GLU A 124 11.71 -4.78 -1.05
N ARG A 125 11.42 -5.47 -2.17
CA ARG A 125 10.60 -4.95 -3.28
C ARG A 125 9.11 -5.28 -3.16
N ALA A 126 8.68 -5.90 -2.06
CA ALA A 126 7.27 -6.15 -1.82
C ALA A 126 6.53 -4.83 -1.60
N ASP A 127 5.34 -4.72 -2.16
CA ASP A 127 4.46 -3.60 -1.87
C ASP A 127 3.73 -3.89 -0.56
N VAL A 128 3.89 -3.01 0.43
CA VAL A 128 3.42 -3.22 1.80
C VAL A 128 2.40 -2.16 2.16
N LEU A 129 1.18 -2.61 2.50
CA LEU A 129 0.14 -1.78 3.08
C LEU A 129 -0.02 -2.09 4.56
N VAL A 130 -0.04 -1.03 5.38
CA VAL A 130 -0.31 -1.12 6.81
C VAL A 130 -1.59 -0.38 7.14
N ARG A 131 -2.57 -1.08 7.73
CA ARG A 131 -3.86 -0.52 8.15
C ARG A 131 -4.06 -0.68 9.66
N PRO A 132 -4.47 0.38 10.40
CA PRO A 132 -4.92 0.23 11.77
C PRO A 132 -6.27 -0.52 11.82
N ILE A 133 -6.37 -1.53 12.67
CA ILE A 133 -7.57 -2.37 12.78
C ILE A 133 -7.92 -2.60 14.26
N PRO A 134 -9.22 -2.74 14.61
CA PRO A 134 -9.62 -3.22 15.93
C PRO A 134 -9.41 -4.74 16.03
N VAL A 135 -8.78 -5.18 17.12
CA VAL A 135 -8.47 -6.59 17.39
C VAL A 135 -9.13 -7.03 18.69
N ARG A 136 -10.02 -8.01 18.62
CA ARG A 136 -10.65 -8.64 19.78
C ARG A 136 -9.72 -9.72 20.33
N ILE A 137 -9.23 -9.50 21.55
CA ILE A 137 -8.34 -10.44 22.24
C ILE A 137 -9.09 -11.38 23.20
N ALA A 138 -10.30 -10.99 23.60
CA ALA A 138 -11.21 -11.78 24.42
C ALA A 138 -12.66 -11.29 24.21
N PRO A 139 -13.69 -12.07 24.59
CA PRO A 139 -15.08 -11.62 24.49
C PRO A 139 -15.31 -10.26 25.18
N GLY A 140 -15.70 -9.25 24.41
CA GLY A 140 -15.93 -7.88 24.89
C GLY A 140 -14.66 -7.04 25.11
N VAL A 141 -13.47 -7.55 24.79
CA VAL A 141 -12.19 -6.85 24.94
C VAL A 141 -11.58 -6.61 23.56
N VAL A 142 -11.59 -5.35 23.11
CA VAL A 142 -11.05 -4.92 21.81
C VAL A 142 -9.90 -3.95 22.03
N GLU A 143 -8.77 -4.24 21.40
CA GLU A 143 -7.55 -3.45 21.44
C GLU A 143 -7.21 -2.87 20.07
N SER A 144 -6.39 -1.82 20.06
CA SER A 144 -5.87 -1.27 18.81
C SER A 144 -4.79 -2.20 18.23
N GLY A 145 -4.98 -2.64 16.98
CA GLY A 145 -4.03 -3.43 16.22
C GLY A 145 -3.65 -2.81 14.88
N ARG A 146 -2.80 -3.53 14.16
CA ARG A 146 -2.35 -3.23 12.81
C ARG A 146 -2.34 -4.50 11.98
N LEU A 147 -2.94 -4.40 10.81
CA LEU A 147 -2.84 -5.35 9.73
C LEU A 147 -1.75 -4.87 8.78
N SER A 148 -0.77 -5.72 8.51
CA SER A 148 0.25 -5.51 7.49
C SER A 148 0.04 -6.53 6.39
N VAL A 149 -0.18 -6.05 5.18
CA VAL A 149 -0.34 -6.88 3.97
C VAL A 149 0.79 -6.55 3.03
N ALA A 150 1.62 -7.53 2.71
CA ALA A 150 2.68 -7.39 1.71
C ALA A 150 2.34 -8.22 0.48
N VAL A 151 2.46 -7.64 -0.72
CA VAL A 151 2.18 -8.30 -1.99
C VAL A 151 3.42 -8.23 -2.87
N TRP A 152 3.83 -9.35 -3.45
CA TRP A 152 4.93 -9.37 -4.41
C TRP A 152 4.73 -10.43 -5.47
N LYS A 153 5.36 -10.22 -6.62
CA LYS A 153 5.44 -11.23 -7.68
C LYS A 153 6.67 -12.10 -7.42
N ARG A 154 6.53 -13.42 -7.57
CA ARG A 154 7.65 -14.35 -7.49
C ARG A 154 8.48 -14.33 -8.76
#